data_AF-F0IZP4-F1
#
_entry.id   AF-F0IZP4-F1
#
_cell.length_a   1.000
_cell.length_b   1.000
_cell.length_c   1.000
_cell.angle_alpha   90.00
_cell.angle_beta   90.00
_cell.angle_gamma   90.00
#
_symmetry.space_group_name_H-M   'P 1'
#
loop_
_entity.id
_entity.type
_entity.pdbx_description
1 polymer ?
#
loop_
_entity_poly.entity_id
_entity_poly.type
_entity_poly.pdbx_seq_one_letter_code
_entity_poly.pdbx_strand_id
1 'polypeptide(L)'
;MHQYVIPAAFALFVWWFSTGAIIYLDGLPRRTFKWSMLGASAVLLACLWGLHDTAGRTTVGAAYLAFFYGLFAWGWQEISFYMGYVTGPRRAPCPENCAGWRHFGHAVQTSLWHELAIIATAGLVVALTWGQPNQIGTWTFMVLWWMHQSAKLNVFLGVRNLNEEFLPEHLTFLKSFLRKRPMNLLFPFSITISTVIAVLMFQRATAAPTAFARVGGMFLGTMMSLAILEHWFLVLPLPAARLWKWSLRSRAPARPFAVEIVAGFLGAGKTTFMRRRLAMLAEQPAATREKTVVLVNDFATVGIDGSLLRGQGADVVELPNGCICCSLRDDLATQLEEVVARFAPDRVLIEPSGVADLASLIGVIQRPTIAGFVRDLRVITLIDAGAFLADFAEMQAHLTVQARLASLVVINKTDLVSPTERLLVEATLHRLSPETRLVTACYGAVPPDALTPRPAPQAATPHAHAHDHHDHHDHHAHDHHDHAPDHAHHHDAAHGHHDHDDHDHDHDHDHDHDHHDHDHGAAAGFVSWHGTLGPLCDAEAIGRVIEAAARGTFGPVARLKGLARVGRGWIQFDVAGHHASMAAFAAAEGEAPRVVAIGRDLDETGLAAAFAGCELHLAT
;
A
#
# COMPACT_ATOMS: atom_id res chain seq x y z
N MET A 1 20.87 -31.00 -28.79
CA MET A 1 19.93 -30.25 -27.90
C MET A 1 19.79 -30.88 -26.50
N HIS A 2 19.39 -32.15 -26.35
CA HIS A 2 19.05 -32.76 -25.05
C HIS A 2 20.08 -32.59 -23.90
N GLN A 3 21.38 -32.64 -24.19
CA GLN A 3 22.45 -32.48 -23.17
C GLN A 3 22.75 -31.01 -22.79
N TYR A 4 22.09 -30.04 -23.43
CA TYR A 4 22.33 -28.61 -23.24
C TYR A 4 21.07 -27.86 -22.77
N VAL A 5 19.96 -28.01 -23.50
CA VAL A 5 18.72 -27.26 -23.25
C VAL A 5 17.99 -27.77 -22.01
N ILE A 6 17.92 -29.10 -21.82
CA ILE A 6 17.15 -29.70 -20.73
C ILE A 6 17.78 -29.46 -19.35
N PRO A 7 19.12 -29.56 -19.15
CA PRO A 7 19.74 -29.14 -17.89
C PRO A 7 19.47 -27.66 -17.56
N ALA A 8 19.55 -26.77 -18.55
CA ALA A 8 19.27 -25.35 -18.35
C ALA A 8 17.80 -25.08 -17.98
N ALA A 9 16.85 -25.72 -18.68
CA ALA A 9 15.43 -25.61 -18.38
C ALA A 9 15.08 -26.21 -17.00
N PHE A 10 15.70 -27.33 -16.63
CA PHE A 10 15.56 -27.93 -15.30
C PHE A 10 16.11 -27.00 -14.20
N ALA A 11 17.30 -26.42 -14.39
CA ALA A 11 17.86 -25.46 -13.44
C ALA A 11 16.95 -24.25 -13.24
N LEU A 12 16.46 -23.65 -14.32
CA LEU A 12 15.52 -22.53 -14.30
C LEU A 12 14.23 -22.89 -13.55
N PHE A 13 13.61 -24.03 -13.89
CA PHE A 13 12.38 -24.49 -13.24
C PHE A 13 12.59 -24.72 -11.75
N VAL A 14 13.61 -25.47 -11.36
CA VAL A 14 13.86 -25.83 -9.96
C VAL A 14 14.20 -24.58 -9.14
N TRP A 15 15.06 -23.67 -9.64
CA TRP A 15 15.37 -22.40 -8.99
C TRP A 15 14.12 -21.52 -8.81
N TRP A 16 13.35 -21.31 -9.88
CA TRP A 16 12.14 -20.46 -9.81
C TRP A 16 11.10 -21.03 -8.84
N PHE A 17 10.88 -22.36 -8.90
CA PHE A 17 9.94 -23.05 -8.04
C PHE A 17 10.40 -23.09 -6.58
N SER A 18 11.69 -23.38 -6.30
CA SER A 18 12.21 -23.41 -4.93
C SER A 18 12.12 -22.04 -4.26
N THR A 19 12.47 -20.97 -4.97
CA THR A 19 12.34 -19.59 -4.46
C THR A 19 10.88 -19.24 -4.18
N GLY A 20 9.96 -19.59 -5.09
CA GLY A 20 8.52 -19.43 -4.86
C GLY A 20 8.00 -20.24 -3.67
N ALA A 21 8.45 -21.48 -3.49
CA ALA A 21 8.07 -22.31 -2.36
C ALA A 21 8.56 -21.75 -1.02
N ILE A 22 9.77 -21.22 -0.96
CA ILE A 22 10.33 -20.58 0.25
C ILE A 22 9.51 -19.34 0.63
N ILE A 23 9.25 -18.43 -0.32
CA ILE A 23 8.45 -17.22 -0.10
C ILE A 23 7.02 -17.58 0.36
N TYR A 24 6.43 -18.64 -0.22
CA TYR A 24 5.09 -19.10 0.15
C TYR A 24 5.05 -19.64 1.57
N LEU A 25 6.02 -20.50 1.95
CA LEU A 25 6.10 -21.10 3.28
C LEU A 25 6.38 -20.07 4.38
N ASP A 26 7.17 -19.04 4.07
CA ASP A 26 7.46 -17.90 4.95
C ASP A 26 6.26 -16.95 5.09
N GLY A 27 5.41 -16.82 4.07
CA GLY A 27 4.16 -16.07 4.18
C GLY A 27 3.05 -16.75 4.99
N LEU A 28 3.18 -18.04 5.33
CA LEU A 28 2.20 -18.75 6.16
C LEU A 28 2.21 -18.25 7.63
N PRO A 29 1.09 -18.40 8.38
CA PRO A 29 1.04 -17.94 9.77
C PRO A 29 2.08 -18.63 10.66
N ARG A 30 2.88 -17.87 11.43
CA ARG A 30 4.05 -18.33 12.25
C ARG A 30 3.93 -19.68 12.98
N ARG A 31 2.71 -20.10 13.36
CA ARG A 31 2.44 -21.47 13.89
C ARG A 31 2.87 -22.60 12.96
N THR A 32 2.99 -22.37 11.65
CA THR A 32 3.48 -23.32 10.64
C THR A 32 5.00 -23.40 10.58
N PHE A 33 5.74 -22.34 10.96
CA PHE A 33 7.18 -22.24 10.74
C PHE A 33 7.96 -23.41 11.36
N LYS A 34 7.53 -23.89 12.55
CA LYS A 34 8.14 -25.08 13.18
C LYS A 34 8.03 -26.35 12.34
N TRP A 35 6.93 -26.51 11.59
CA TRP A 35 6.70 -27.64 10.71
C TRP A 35 7.42 -27.46 9.38
N SER A 36 7.41 -26.24 8.82
CA SER A 36 8.19 -25.89 7.63
C SER A 36 9.69 -26.10 7.85
N MET A 37 10.25 -25.66 8.99
CA MET A 37 11.64 -25.87 9.34
C MET A 37 11.98 -27.34 9.66
N LEU A 38 11.07 -28.09 10.27
CA LEU A 38 11.25 -29.54 10.47
C LEU A 38 11.35 -30.26 9.11
N GLY A 39 10.41 -29.96 8.20
CA GLY A 39 10.42 -30.49 6.83
C GLY A 39 11.67 -30.10 6.04
N ALA A 40 12.03 -28.82 6.06
CA ALA A 40 13.25 -28.32 5.42
C ALA A 40 14.51 -29.01 5.97
N SER A 41 14.60 -29.23 7.29
CA SER A 41 15.76 -29.88 7.91
C SER A 41 15.84 -31.37 7.57
N ALA A 42 14.70 -32.07 7.47
CA ALA A 42 14.67 -33.44 6.96
C ALA A 42 15.12 -33.51 5.49
N VAL A 43 14.71 -32.54 4.66
CA VAL A 43 15.17 -32.40 3.27
C VAL A 43 16.66 -32.11 3.20
N LEU A 44 17.22 -31.25 4.06
CA LEU A 44 18.66 -31.01 4.13
C LEU A 44 19.43 -32.31 4.43
N LEU A 45 19.01 -33.09 5.42
CA LEU A 45 19.65 -34.36 5.76
C LEU A 45 19.62 -35.36 4.59
N ALA A 46 18.47 -35.45 3.89
CA ALA A 46 18.35 -36.26 2.69
C ALA A 46 19.25 -35.77 1.55
N CYS A 47 19.41 -34.45 1.37
CA CYS A 47 20.30 -33.86 0.37
C CYS A 47 21.78 -34.12 0.70
N LEU A 48 22.19 -34.02 1.96
CA LEU A 48 23.56 -34.33 2.39
C LEU A 48 23.90 -35.81 2.17
N TRP A 49 22.99 -36.72 2.52
CA TRP A 49 23.14 -38.14 2.20
C TRP A 49 23.18 -38.39 0.68
N GLY A 50 22.31 -37.73 -0.09
CA GLY A 50 22.28 -37.83 -1.54
C GLY A 50 23.53 -37.29 -2.24
N LEU A 51 24.15 -36.24 -1.72
CA LEU A 51 25.45 -35.74 -2.19
C LEU A 51 26.55 -36.80 -1.98
N HIS A 52 26.57 -37.46 -0.82
CA HIS A 52 27.52 -38.53 -0.55
C HIS A 52 27.31 -39.75 -1.48
N ASP A 53 26.06 -40.22 -1.64
CA ASP A 53 25.72 -41.35 -2.52
C ASP A 53 26.02 -41.07 -4.01
N THR A 54 25.89 -39.82 -4.46
CA THR A 54 26.15 -39.42 -5.85
C THR A 54 27.59 -38.96 -6.13
N ALA A 55 28.41 -38.72 -5.10
CA ALA A 55 29.78 -38.20 -5.24
C ALA A 55 30.68 -39.11 -6.12
N GLY A 56 30.59 -40.43 -5.93
CA GLY A 56 31.37 -41.41 -6.68
C GLY A 56 30.89 -41.68 -8.12
N ARG A 57 29.74 -41.11 -8.54
CA ARG A 57 29.05 -41.51 -9.79
C ARG A 57 29.12 -40.41 -10.86
N THR A 58 29.66 -40.77 -12.03
CA THR A 58 29.81 -39.87 -13.20
C THR A 58 28.75 -40.11 -14.29
N THR A 59 27.53 -40.48 -13.89
CA THR A 59 26.40 -40.68 -14.82
C THR A 59 25.56 -39.41 -14.97
N VAL A 60 24.86 -39.23 -16.09
CA VAL A 60 23.99 -38.05 -16.30
C VAL A 60 22.95 -37.91 -15.19
N GLY A 61 22.35 -39.01 -14.70
CA GLY A 61 21.43 -38.97 -13.56
C GLY A 61 22.09 -38.45 -12.27
N ALA A 62 23.33 -38.85 -11.99
CA ALA A 62 24.08 -38.35 -10.84
C ALA A 62 24.43 -36.86 -10.94
N ALA A 63 24.53 -36.30 -12.16
CA ALA A 63 24.66 -34.85 -12.34
C ALA A 63 23.39 -34.08 -11.95
N TYR A 64 22.21 -34.55 -12.38
CA TYR A 64 20.92 -33.94 -12.02
C TYR A 64 20.67 -34.02 -10.51
N LEU A 65 20.93 -35.17 -9.89
CA LEU A 65 20.76 -35.37 -8.46
C LEU A 65 21.74 -34.52 -7.65
N ALA A 66 23.03 -34.51 -7.98
CA ALA A 66 24.02 -33.69 -7.26
C ALA A 66 23.71 -32.18 -7.38
N PHE A 67 23.30 -31.70 -8.55
CA PHE A 67 22.80 -30.33 -8.74
C PHE A 67 21.60 -30.04 -7.82
N PHE A 68 20.57 -30.89 -7.85
CA PHE A 68 19.37 -30.75 -7.04
C PHE A 68 19.70 -30.71 -5.53
N TYR A 69 20.51 -31.65 -5.03
CA TYR A 69 20.88 -31.69 -3.63
C TYR A 69 21.72 -30.48 -3.19
N GLY A 70 22.63 -29.98 -4.04
CA GLY A 70 23.38 -28.76 -3.78
C GLY A 70 22.48 -27.52 -3.67
N LEU A 71 21.51 -27.40 -4.58
CA LEU A 71 20.53 -26.30 -4.59
C LEU A 71 19.56 -26.38 -3.40
N PHE A 72 19.10 -27.58 -3.00
CA PHE A 72 18.20 -27.73 -1.84
C PHE A 72 18.94 -27.60 -0.49
N ALA A 73 20.22 -27.97 -0.41
CA ALA A 73 21.05 -27.66 0.74
C ALA A 73 21.25 -26.13 0.91
N TRP A 74 21.29 -25.37 -0.19
CA TRP A 74 21.23 -23.91 -0.16
C TRP A 74 19.84 -23.41 0.25
N GLY A 75 18.77 -23.99 -0.28
CA GLY A 75 17.38 -23.62 0.06
C GLY A 75 17.06 -23.72 1.56
N TRP A 76 17.72 -24.63 2.30
CA TRP A 76 17.65 -24.68 3.76
C TRP A 76 18.25 -23.42 4.43
N GLN A 77 19.35 -22.87 3.90
CA GLN A 77 19.95 -21.64 4.42
C GLN A 77 18.93 -20.50 4.31
N GLU A 78 18.40 -20.26 3.11
CA GLU A 78 17.44 -19.20 2.80
C GLU A 78 16.20 -19.29 3.69
N ILE A 79 15.52 -20.45 3.76
CA ILE A 79 14.31 -20.60 4.59
C ILE A 79 14.62 -20.48 6.10
N SER A 80 15.79 -20.93 6.56
CA SER A 80 16.21 -20.78 7.97
C SER A 80 16.45 -19.32 8.36
N PHE A 81 16.92 -18.50 7.41
CA PHE A 81 17.10 -17.06 7.59
C PHE A 81 15.75 -16.35 7.56
N TYR A 82 14.96 -16.54 6.51
CA TYR A 82 13.65 -15.91 6.34
C TYR A 82 12.72 -16.22 7.53
N MET A 83 12.62 -17.46 8.00
CA MET A 83 11.81 -17.82 9.17
C MET A 83 12.40 -17.37 10.53
N GLY A 84 13.56 -16.71 10.53
CA GLY A 84 14.15 -16.12 11.74
C GLY A 84 14.89 -17.09 12.68
N TYR A 85 15.08 -18.35 12.25
CA TYR A 85 15.75 -19.39 13.05
C TYR A 85 17.26 -19.17 13.10
N VAL A 86 17.89 -18.97 11.94
CA VAL A 86 19.34 -18.82 11.81
C VAL A 86 19.63 -17.45 11.20
N THR A 87 19.83 -16.46 12.08
CA THR A 87 19.96 -15.03 11.71
C THR A 87 21.31 -14.47 12.20
N GLY A 88 21.32 -13.52 13.13
CA GLY A 88 22.52 -13.07 13.85
C GLY A 88 22.19 -12.68 15.30
N PRO A 89 23.22 -12.34 16.10
CA PRO A 89 23.04 -11.89 17.49
C PRO A 89 22.29 -10.56 17.61
N ARG A 90 22.27 -9.72 16.57
CA ARG A 90 21.53 -8.44 16.56
C ARG A 90 20.18 -8.58 15.85
N ARG A 91 19.10 -8.36 16.61
CA ARG A 91 17.70 -8.33 16.12
C ARG A 91 17.03 -6.96 16.30
N ALA A 92 17.84 -5.91 16.27
CA ALA A 92 17.44 -4.52 16.54
C ALA A 92 18.06 -3.59 15.49
N PRO A 93 17.36 -2.49 15.12
CA PRO A 93 17.82 -1.55 14.09
C PRO A 93 19.16 -0.88 14.45
N CYS A 94 19.79 -0.22 13.47
CA CYS A 94 20.94 0.66 13.71
C CYS A 94 20.52 1.75 14.72
N PRO A 95 21.33 2.02 15.77
CA PRO A 95 21.10 3.18 16.63
C PRO A 95 21.17 4.50 15.87
N GLU A 96 20.61 5.57 16.43
CA GLU A 96 20.91 6.92 15.95
C GLU A 96 22.42 7.18 16.07
N ASN A 97 23.03 7.79 15.04
CA ASN A 97 24.49 7.95 14.84
C ASN A 97 25.28 6.67 14.46
N CYS A 98 24.63 5.64 13.92
CA CYS A 98 25.26 4.43 13.38
C CYS A 98 25.93 4.69 12.01
N ALA A 99 27.23 5.00 11.98
CA ALA A 99 27.98 5.33 10.75
C ALA A 99 29.27 4.50 10.57
N GLY A 100 29.77 4.46 9.32
CA GLY A 100 31.07 3.88 8.95
C GLY A 100 31.25 2.43 9.40
N TRP A 101 32.40 2.12 10.00
CA TRP A 101 32.73 0.78 10.50
C TRP A 101 31.77 0.24 11.57
N ARG A 102 31.14 1.12 12.37
CA ARG A 102 30.12 0.69 13.36
C ARG A 102 28.84 0.23 12.68
N HIS A 103 28.41 0.93 11.63
CA HIS A 103 27.29 0.51 10.78
C HIS A 103 27.57 -0.83 10.11
N PHE A 104 28.76 -1.00 9.50
CA PHE A 104 29.18 -2.28 8.91
C PHE A 104 29.21 -3.42 9.93
N GLY A 105 29.85 -3.23 11.08
CA GLY A 105 29.92 -4.25 12.13
C GLY A 105 28.54 -4.66 12.67
N HIS A 106 27.63 -3.70 12.85
CA HIS A 106 26.25 -4.01 13.26
C HIS A 106 25.44 -4.68 12.14
N ALA A 107 25.68 -4.35 10.86
CA ALA A 107 25.07 -5.05 9.73
C ALA A 107 25.55 -6.52 9.62
N VAL A 108 26.84 -6.79 9.86
CA VAL A 108 27.34 -8.18 9.94
C VAL A 108 26.68 -8.93 11.11
N GLN A 109 26.52 -8.28 12.27
CA GLN A 109 25.85 -8.85 13.45
C GLN A 109 24.37 -9.23 13.23
N THR A 110 23.69 -8.76 12.19
CA THR A 110 22.29 -9.18 11.92
C THR A 110 22.20 -10.57 11.28
N SER A 111 23.31 -11.07 10.73
CA SER A 111 23.35 -12.30 9.91
C SER A 111 24.53 -13.23 10.24
N LEU A 112 25.29 -12.96 11.31
CA LEU A 112 26.51 -13.72 11.63
C LEU A 112 26.28 -15.23 11.85
N TRP A 113 25.16 -15.65 12.46
CA TRP A 113 24.86 -17.07 12.66
C TRP A 113 24.53 -17.77 11.35
N HIS A 114 23.88 -17.05 10.43
CA HIS A 114 23.58 -17.51 9.08
C HIS A 114 24.86 -17.71 8.26
N GLU A 115 25.80 -16.77 8.29
CA GLU A 115 27.11 -16.93 7.65
C GLU A 115 27.89 -18.14 8.18
N LEU A 116 27.88 -18.34 9.51
CA LEU A 116 28.52 -19.50 10.13
C LEU A 116 27.83 -20.82 9.74
N ALA A 117 26.51 -20.83 9.58
CA ALA A 117 25.76 -21.99 9.11
C ALA A 117 26.03 -22.31 7.63
N ILE A 118 26.14 -21.30 6.77
CA ILE A 118 26.56 -21.45 5.37
C ILE A 118 27.97 -22.04 5.32
N ILE A 119 28.93 -21.49 6.07
CA ILE A 119 30.32 -21.99 6.11
C ILE A 119 30.40 -23.43 6.63
N ALA A 120 29.65 -23.76 7.69
CA ALA A 120 29.59 -25.13 8.22
C ALA A 120 28.99 -26.11 7.20
N THR A 121 27.93 -25.70 6.49
CA THR A 121 27.28 -26.53 5.47
C THR A 121 28.19 -26.68 4.24
N ALA A 122 28.86 -25.61 3.81
CA ALA A 122 29.88 -25.63 2.76
C ALA A 122 31.00 -26.63 3.10
N GLY A 123 31.55 -26.56 4.31
CA GLY A 123 32.58 -27.49 4.80
C GLY A 123 32.11 -28.94 4.80
N LEU A 124 30.86 -29.19 5.23
CA LEU A 124 30.27 -30.54 5.21
C LEU A 124 30.05 -31.07 3.78
N VAL A 125 29.51 -30.26 2.87
CA VAL A 125 29.33 -30.62 1.45
C VAL A 125 30.69 -30.96 0.82
N VAL A 126 31.70 -30.10 1.03
CA VAL A 126 33.07 -30.31 0.54
C VAL A 126 33.68 -31.60 1.10
N ALA A 127 33.48 -31.89 2.40
CA ALA A 127 33.99 -33.11 3.02
C ALA A 127 33.31 -34.38 2.46
N LEU A 128 31.98 -34.36 2.28
CA LEU A 128 31.22 -35.49 1.74
C LEU A 128 31.57 -35.82 0.28
N THR A 129 31.99 -34.82 -0.50
CA THR A 129 32.44 -34.99 -1.89
C THR A 129 33.96 -34.97 -2.05
N TRP A 130 34.75 -35.00 -0.98
CA TRP A 130 36.19 -34.75 -1.09
C TRP A 130 36.92 -35.85 -1.88
N GLY A 131 37.74 -35.45 -2.86
CA GLY A 131 38.45 -36.37 -3.75
C GLY A 131 37.57 -37.18 -4.70
N GLN A 132 36.25 -36.95 -4.73
CA GLN A 132 35.31 -37.68 -5.57
C GLN A 132 35.11 -37.03 -6.95
N PRO A 133 34.77 -37.80 -8.00
CA PRO A 133 34.69 -37.27 -9.36
C PRO A 133 33.45 -36.40 -9.62
N ASN A 134 32.37 -36.52 -8.85
CA ASN A 134 31.18 -35.68 -8.98
C ASN A 134 31.21 -34.50 -8.00
N GLN A 135 31.66 -33.35 -8.51
CA GLN A 135 31.72 -32.08 -7.77
C GLN A 135 30.55 -31.13 -8.08
N ILE A 136 29.51 -31.59 -8.80
CA ILE A 136 28.46 -30.70 -9.34
C ILE A 136 27.65 -30.05 -8.22
N GLY A 137 27.25 -30.82 -7.20
CA GLY A 137 26.52 -30.28 -6.05
C GLY A 137 27.34 -29.29 -5.22
N THR A 138 28.63 -29.60 -5.02
CA THR A 138 29.60 -28.74 -4.34
C THR A 138 29.76 -27.41 -5.06
N TRP A 139 30.02 -27.41 -6.37
CA TRP A 139 30.11 -26.17 -7.14
C TRP A 139 28.78 -25.44 -7.27
N THR A 140 27.64 -26.13 -7.25
CA THR A 140 26.31 -25.49 -7.21
C THR A 140 26.15 -24.68 -5.92
N PHE A 141 26.50 -25.27 -4.76
CA PHE A 141 26.50 -24.58 -3.48
C PHE A 141 27.49 -23.41 -3.45
N MET A 142 28.71 -23.58 -4.00
CA MET A 142 29.71 -22.50 -4.03
C MET A 142 29.32 -21.32 -4.93
N VAL A 143 28.68 -21.57 -6.08
CA VAL A 143 28.15 -20.51 -6.95
C VAL A 143 27.08 -19.70 -6.23
N LEU A 144 26.13 -20.38 -5.57
CA LEU A 144 25.08 -19.73 -4.79
C LEU A 144 25.67 -18.92 -3.63
N TRP A 145 26.62 -19.49 -2.87
CA TRP A 145 27.29 -18.78 -1.78
C TRP A 145 28.03 -17.52 -2.26
N TRP A 146 28.88 -17.66 -3.29
CA TRP A 146 29.63 -16.54 -3.85
C TRP A 146 28.73 -15.40 -4.33
N MET A 147 27.67 -15.75 -5.07
CA MET A 147 26.74 -14.76 -5.61
C MET A 147 25.85 -14.15 -4.53
N HIS A 148 25.45 -14.89 -3.49
CA HIS A 148 24.74 -14.33 -2.34
C HIS A 148 25.62 -13.32 -1.59
N GLN A 149 26.91 -13.60 -1.37
CA GLN A 149 27.84 -12.62 -0.78
C GLN A 149 27.97 -11.36 -1.65
N SER A 150 28.03 -11.53 -2.98
CA SER A 150 28.10 -10.41 -3.92
C SER A 150 26.83 -9.56 -3.90
N ALA A 151 25.64 -10.18 -3.88
CA ALA A 151 24.35 -9.50 -3.78
C ALA A 151 24.24 -8.73 -2.47
N LYS A 152 24.54 -9.39 -1.34
CA LYS A 152 24.51 -8.81 0.00
C LYS A 152 25.42 -7.58 0.14
N LEU A 153 26.64 -7.65 -0.39
CA LEU A 153 27.57 -6.52 -0.36
C LEU A 153 27.11 -5.38 -1.29
N ASN A 154 26.56 -5.69 -2.47
CA ASN A 154 25.93 -4.70 -3.35
C ASN A 154 24.76 -3.99 -2.66
N VAL A 155 23.83 -4.73 -2.05
CA VAL A 155 22.67 -4.18 -1.32
C VAL A 155 23.09 -3.31 -0.13
N PHE A 156 24.15 -3.69 0.58
CA PHE A 156 24.73 -2.89 1.67
C PHE A 156 25.37 -1.58 1.19
N LEU A 157 26.16 -1.60 0.11
CA LEU A 157 26.80 -0.40 -0.47
C LEU A 157 25.79 0.54 -1.15
N GLY A 158 24.73 -0.08 -1.67
CA GLY A 158 23.47 0.51 -2.07
C GLY A 158 23.07 0.21 -3.51
N VAL A 159 21.78 -0.05 -3.70
CA VAL A 159 21.16 -0.38 -5.00
C VAL A 159 19.75 0.22 -5.10
N ARG A 160 19.15 0.19 -6.29
CA ARG A 160 17.88 0.87 -6.58
C ARG A 160 16.72 0.13 -5.93
N ASN A 161 16.73 -1.20 -6.08
CA ASN A 161 15.72 -2.10 -5.57
C ASN A 161 16.32 -2.92 -4.42
N LEU A 162 15.87 -2.64 -3.20
CA LEU A 162 16.30 -3.34 -2.00
C LEU A 162 15.50 -4.65 -1.76
N ASN A 163 14.61 -5.02 -2.68
CA ASN A 163 13.76 -6.21 -2.62
C ASN A 163 12.99 -6.35 -1.28
N GLU A 164 12.61 -5.21 -0.70
CA GLU A 164 11.97 -5.11 0.62
C GLU A 164 10.64 -5.87 0.72
N GLU A 165 9.92 -6.01 -0.39
CA GLU A 165 8.69 -6.81 -0.52
C GLU A 165 8.88 -8.28 -0.15
N PHE A 166 10.11 -8.81 -0.27
CA PHE A 166 10.45 -10.20 0.08
C PHE A 166 10.85 -10.36 1.55
N LEU A 167 11.20 -9.30 2.27
CA LEU A 167 11.60 -9.40 3.69
C LEU A 167 10.39 -9.66 4.61
N PRO A 168 10.42 -10.70 5.46
CA PRO A 168 9.36 -10.95 6.44
C PRO A 168 9.40 -9.98 7.62
N GLU A 169 8.25 -9.84 8.30
CA GLU A 169 7.99 -8.84 9.34
C GLU A 169 9.07 -8.79 10.44
N HIS A 170 9.51 -9.94 10.96
CA HIS A 170 10.53 -10.00 12.03
C HIS A 170 11.95 -9.67 11.55
N LEU A 171 12.19 -9.56 10.24
CA LEU A 171 13.44 -9.09 9.65
C LEU A 171 13.38 -7.63 9.17
N THR A 172 12.26 -6.91 9.36
CA THR A 172 12.10 -5.51 8.94
C THR A 172 13.20 -4.59 9.49
N PHE A 173 13.78 -4.90 10.66
CA PHE A 173 14.90 -4.14 11.24
C PHE A 173 16.15 -4.09 10.33
N LEU A 174 16.31 -5.07 9.43
CA LEU A 174 17.39 -5.09 8.43
C LEU A 174 17.39 -3.86 7.53
N LYS A 175 16.20 -3.30 7.23
CA LYS A 175 16.07 -2.10 6.38
C LYS A 175 16.92 -0.92 6.88
N SER A 176 17.09 -0.78 8.20
CA SER A 176 17.93 0.26 8.82
C SER A 176 19.44 0.14 8.53
N PHE A 177 19.89 -0.97 7.95
CA PHE A 177 21.28 -1.23 7.54
C PHE A 177 21.48 -1.19 6.02
N LEU A 178 20.42 -0.97 5.23
CA LEU A 178 20.46 -0.98 3.77
C LEU A 178 20.44 0.45 3.23
N ARG A 179 21.00 0.67 2.03
CA ARG A 179 21.10 2.01 1.44
C ARG A 179 20.47 2.04 0.05
N LYS A 180 19.45 2.88 -0.16
CA LYS A 180 18.88 3.10 -1.49
C LYS A 180 19.77 4.05 -2.31
N ARG A 181 20.23 3.61 -3.48
CA ARG A 181 21.10 4.36 -4.42
C ARG A 181 20.83 3.89 -5.85
N PRO A 182 21.01 4.70 -6.91
CA PRO A 182 20.80 4.21 -8.28
C PRO A 182 21.71 3.01 -8.61
N MET A 183 22.98 3.06 -8.21
CA MET A 183 23.96 1.99 -8.33
C MET A 183 25.14 2.26 -7.36
N ASN A 184 25.96 1.24 -7.08
CA ASN A 184 27.24 1.38 -6.37
C ASN A 184 28.41 0.96 -7.26
N LEU A 185 29.65 1.29 -6.86
CA LEU A 185 30.85 1.02 -7.66
C LEU A 185 31.23 -0.47 -7.75
N LEU A 186 30.83 -1.32 -6.81
CA LEU A 186 31.13 -2.76 -6.85
C LEU A 186 30.33 -3.48 -7.96
N PHE A 187 29.09 -3.04 -8.20
CA PHE A 187 28.17 -3.63 -9.17
C PHE A 187 28.81 -3.98 -10.53
N PRO A 188 29.40 -3.03 -11.29
CA PRO A 188 29.98 -3.33 -12.59
C PRO A 188 31.14 -4.35 -12.53
N PHE A 189 31.97 -4.32 -11.48
CA PHE A 189 33.02 -5.33 -11.31
C PHE A 189 32.44 -6.71 -11.01
N SER A 190 31.46 -6.80 -10.09
CA SER A 190 30.80 -8.07 -9.76
C SER A 190 30.10 -8.71 -10.96
N ILE A 191 29.35 -7.93 -11.74
CA ILE A 191 28.69 -8.40 -12.97
C ILE A 191 29.72 -8.82 -14.03
N THR A 192 30.76 -8.01 -14.27
CA THR A 192 31.77 -8.31 -15.30
C THR A 192 32.52 -9.61 -14.98
N ILE A 193 33.00 -9.76 -13.75
CA ILE A 193 33.72 -10.96 -13.31
C ILE A 193 32.80 -12.19 -13.40
N SER A 194 31.58 -12.12 -12.90
CA SER A 194 30.62 -13.23 -12.94
C SER A 194 30.23 -13.59 -14.38
N THR A 195 30.09 -12.61 -15.27
CA THR A 195 29.81 -12.83 -16.70
C THR A 195 30.95 -13.54 -17.40
N VAL A 196 32.21 -13.14 -17.15
CA VAL A 196 33.40 -13.85 -17.65
C VAL A 196 33.44 -15.29 -17.14
N ILE A 197 33.16 -15.52 -15.84
CA ILE A 197 33.09 -16.86 -15.27
C ILE A 197 31.98 -17.70 -15.92
N ALA A 198 30.80 -17.12 -16.15
CA ALA A 198 29.68 -17.81 -16.82
C ALA A 198 30.06 -18.24 -18.25
N VAL A 199 30.68 -17.34 -19.03
CA VAL A 199 31.16 -17.66 -20.38
C VAL A 199 32.20 -18.79 -20.34
N LEU A 200 33.16 -18.73 -19.42
CA LEU A 200 34.17 -19.80 -19.25
C LEU A 200 33.53 -21.14 -18.80
N MET A 201 32.48 -21.10 -17.97
CA MET A 201 31.70 -22.28 -17.61
C MET A 201 31.00 -22.89 -18.82
N PHE A 202 30.32 -22.10 -19.65
CA PHE A 202 29.67 -22.60 -20.86
C PHE A 202 30.67 -23.09 -21.91
N GLN A 203 31.82 -22.43 -22.09
CA GLN A 203 32.88 -22.91 -22.98
C GLN A 203 33.46 -24.25 -22.51
N ARG A 204 33.70 -24.42 -21.21
CA ARG A 204 34.10 -25.72 -20.63
C ARG A 204 33.00 -26.77 -20.77
N ALA A 205 31.73 -26.39 -20.61
CA ALA A 205 30.59 -27.28 -20.76
C ALA A 205 30.40 -27.76 -22.20
N THR A 206 30.61 -26.91 -23.21
CA THR A 206 30.49 -27.31 -24.63
C THR A 206 31.69 -28.10 -25.12
N ALA A 207 32.90 -27.80 -24.63
CA ALA A 207 34.13 -28.54 -24.95
C ALA A 207 34.27 -29.88 -24.17
N ALA A 208 33.43 -30.16 -23.18
CA ALA A 208 33.60 -31.33 -22.31
C ALA A 208 33.37 -32.66 -23.06
N PRO A 209 34.25 -33.67 -22.90
CA PRO A 209 34.19 -34.92 -23.67
C PRO A 209 33.05 -35.85 -23.25
N THR A 210 32.71 -35.90 -21.95
CA THR A 210 31.67 -36.80 -21.42
C THR A 210 30.32 -36.09 -21.29
N ALA A 211 29.22 -36.83 -21.52
CA ALA A 211 27.87 -36.29 -21.37
C ALA A 211 27.59 -35.78 -19.93
N PHE A 212 28.17 -36.43 -18.92
CA PHE A 212 28.14 -36.00 -17.53
C PHE A 212 28.77 -34.62 -17.32
N ALA A 213 29.99 -34.41 -17.82
CA ALA A 213 30.69 -33.14 -17.66
C ALA A 213 30.01 -32.01 -18.47
N ARG A 214 29.45 -32.31 -19.65
CA ARG A 214 28.61 -31.35 -20.40
C ARG A 214 27.40 -30.91 -19.59
N VAL A 215 26.61 -31.87 -19.10
CA VAL A 215 25.39 -31.59 -18.29
C VAL A 215 25.72 -30.84 -17.00
N GLY A 216 26.76 -31.26 -16.27
CA GLY A 216 27.23 -30.58 -15.06
C GLY A 216 27.69 -29.14 -15.31
N GLY A 217 28.45 -28.91 -16.38
CA GLY A 217 28.86 -27.57 -16.79
C GLY A 217 27.69 -26.68 -17.19
N MET A 218 26.66 -27.23 -17.84
CA MET A 218 25.44 -26.50 -18.16
C MET A 218 24.65 -26.10 -16.92
N PHE A 219 24.53 -26.97 -15.90
CA PHE A 219 23.92 -26.59 -14.62
C PHE A 219 24.63 -25.41 -13.97
N LEU A 220 25.95 -25.48 -13.83
CA LEU A 220 26.74 -24.42 -13.19
C LEU A 220 26.69 -23.10 -13.99
N GLY A 221 26.79 -23.18 -15.32
CA GLY A 221 26.66 -22.02 -16.20
C GLY A 221 25.29 -21.36 -16.09
N THR A 222 24.19 -22.13 -16.13
CA THR A 222 22.83 -21.60 -15.98
C THR A 222 22.61 -20.99 -14.60
N MET A 223 23.09 -21.60 -13.52
CA MET A 223 23.00 -20.99 -12.18
C MET A 223 23.75 -19.66 -12.08
N MET A 224 24.95 -19.57 -12.67
CA MET A 224 25.70 -18.31 -12.73
C MET A 224 24.94 -17.26 -13.54
N SER A 225 24.33 -17.62 -14.66
CA SER A 225 23.48 -16.70 -15.45
C SER A 225 22.23 -16.22 -14.70
N LEU A 226 21.58 -17.09 -13.94
CA LEU A 226 20.42 -16.71 -13.11
C LEU A 226 20.83 -15.75 -11.98
N ALA A 227 21.97 -16.02 -11.33
CA ALA A 227 22.50 -15.13 -10.31
C ALA A 227 22.94 -13.76 -10.87
N ILE A 228 23.49 -13.72 -12.10
CA ILE A 228 23.75 -12.46 -12.82
C ILE A 228 22.46 -11.69 -13.11
N LEU A 229 21.41 -12.39 -13.56
CA LEU A 229 20.09 -11.79 -13.81
C LEU A 229 19.47 -11.21 -12.52
N GLU A 230 19.59 -11.92 -11.40
CA GLU A 230 19.15 -11.45 -10.08
C GLU A 230 19.88 -10.16 -9.65
N HIS A 231 21.18 -10.07 -9.91
CA HIS A 231 21.92 -8.82 -9.67
C HIS A 231 21.40 -7.66 -10.54
N TRP A 232 21.06 -7.91 -11.82
CA TRP A 232 20.44 -6.89 -12.66
C TRP A 232 19.09 -6.39 -12.12
N PHE A 233 18.29 -7.25 -11.46
CA PHE A 233 17.07 -6.83 -10.78
C PHE A 233 17.30 -5.88 -9.59
N LEU A 234 18.51 -5.79 -9.03
CA LEU A 234 18.85 -4.81 -8.00
C LEU A 234 18.96 -3.37 -8.55
N VAL A 235 19.26 -3.21 -9.85
CA VAL A 235 19.58 -1.92 -10.49
C VAL A 235 18.50 -1.48 -11.49
N LEU A 236 17.95 -2.41 -12.28
CA LEU A 236 16.91 -2.11 -13.27
C LEU A 236 15.55 -1.89 -12.59
N PRO A 237 14.70 -0.93 -13.05
CA PRO A 237 13.38 -0.68 -12.47
C PRO A 237 12.33 -1.75 -12.87
N LEU A 238 12.64 -3.02 -12.65
CA LEU A 238 11.78 -4.16 -12.97
C LEU A 238 11.23 -4.78 -11.67
N PRO A 239 9.90 -4.91 -11.51
CA PRO A 239 9.30 -5.49 -10.32
C PRO A 239 9.44 -7.02 -10.32
N ALA A 240 10.58 -7.52 -9.85
CA ALA A 240 10.89 -8.94 -9.76
C ALA A 240 9.82 -9.75 -9.00
N ALA A 241 9.13 -9.13 -8.04
CA ALA A 241 7.99 -9.69 -7.32
C ALA A 241 6.86 -10.22 -8.22
N ARG A 242 6.69 -9.67 -9.44
CA ARG A 242 5.69 -10.18 -10.41
C ARG A 242 5.94 -11.65 -10.79
N LEU A 243 7.18 -12.12 -10.80
CA LEU A 243 7.55 -13.52 -11.10
C LEU A 243 7.01 -14.51 -10.06
N TRP A 244 6.73 -14.05 -8.83
CA TRP A 244 6.25 -14.87 -7.72
C TRP A 244 4.93 -14.36 -7.11
N LYS A 245 4.12 -13.63 -7.90
CA LYS A 245 2.81 -13.09 -7.47
C LYS A 245 1.89 -14.16 -6.84
N TRP A 246 1.94 -15.40 -7.33
CA TRP A 246 1.17 -16.52 -6.77
C TRP A 246 1.58 -16.89 -5.35
N SER A 247 2.88 -16.79 -5.05
CA SER A 247 3.48 -17.14 -3.77
C SER A 247 3.28 -16.02 -2.75
N LEU A 248 3.51 -14.77 -3.15
CA LEU A 248 3.34 -13.58 -2.31
C LEU A 248 1.89 -13.41 -1.81
N ARG A 249 0.88 -14.00 -2.49
CA ARG A 249 -0.50 -14.09 -1.98
C ARG A 249 -0.63 -14.78 -0.63
N SER A 250 0.32 -15.62 -0.22
CA SER A 250 0.35 -16.18 1.15
C SER A 250 0.42 -15.11 2.24
N ARG A 251 1.03 -13.95 1.92
CA ARG A 251 1.17 -12.76 2.78
C ARG A 251 -0.02 -11.80 2.70
N ALA A 252 -1.04 -12.09 1.88
CA ALA A 252 -2.28 -11.30 1.85
C ALA A 252 -3.06 -11.48 3.17
N PRO A 253 -3.89 -10.49 3.58
CA PRO A 253 -4.72 -10.61 4.79
C PRO A 253 -5.56 -11.90 4.77
N ALA A 254 -5.26 -12.80 5.70
CA ALA A 254 -5.94 -14.09 5.80
C ALA A 254 -7.33 -14.01 6.48
N ARG A 255 -7.77 -12.81 6.90
CA ARG A 255 -8.99 -12.59 7.70
C ARG A 255 -9.61 -11.21 7.42
N PRO A 256 -10.95 -11.09 7.50
CA PRO A 256 -11.62 -9.79 7.47
C PRO A 256 -11.38 -8.94 8.73
N PHE A 257 -11.17 -7.64 8.54
CA PHE A 257 -10.83 -6.66 9.59
C PHE A 257 -11.85 -5.51 9.68
N ALA A 258 -11.99 -4.91 10.87
CA ALA A 258 -12.78 -3.69 11.07
C ALA A 258 -12.01 -2.44 10.63
N VAL A 259 -12.71 -1.42 10.13
CA VAL A 259 -12.18 -0.08 9.91
C VAL A 259 -12.98 0.94 10.71
N GLU A 260 -12.30 1.76 11.50
CA GLU A 260 -12.90 2.79 12.35
C GLU A 260 -12.21 4.14 12.06
N ILE A 261 -12.92 5.03 11.38
CA ILE A 261 -12.46 6.38 11.02
C ILE A 261 -12.89 7.36 12.10
N VAL A 262 -11.95 8.13 12.65
CA VAL A 262 -12.21 9.16 13.66
C VAL A 262 -12.07 10.55 13.02
N ALA A 263 -13.15 11.07 12.47
CA ALA A 263 -13.22 12.36 11.80
C ALA A 263 -13.57 13.50 12.76
N GLY A 264 -13.53 14.75 12.28
CA GLY A 264 -13.86 15.96 13.04
C GLY A 264 -12.84 17.08 12.86
N PHE A 265 -13.24 18.30 13.18
CA PHE A 265 -12.42 19.51 12.98
C PHE A 265 -11.14 19.53 13.84
N LEU A 266 -10.22 20.46 13.53
CA LEU A 266 -9.04 20.69 14.35
C LEU A 266 -9.48 21.13 15.77
N GLY A 267 -8.83 20.63 16.81
CA GLY A 267 -9.19 20.95 18.20
C GLY A 267 -10.42 20.23 18.76
N ALA A 268 -11.23 19.51 17.96
CA ALA A 268 -12.42 18.78 18.42
C ALA A 268 -12.13 17.61 19.39
N GLY A 269 -10.86 17.23 19.56
CA GLY A 269 -10.41 16.24 20.55
C GLY A 269 -10.21 14.80 20.02
N LYS A 270 -10.03 14.63 18.70
CA LYS A 270 -9.81 13.34 18.02
C LYS A 270 -8.73 12.47 18.70
N THR A 271 -7.51 12.98 18.84
CA THR A 271 -6.37 12.29 19.48
C THR A 271 -6.70 11.83 20.91
N THR A 272 -7.39 12.67 21.69
CA THR A 272 -7.82 12.36 23.07
C THR A 272 -8.84 11.22 23.10
N PHE A 273 -9.82 11.24 22.19
CA PHE A 273 -10.79 10.16 22.02
C PHE A 273 -10.11 8.87 21.57
N MET A 274 -9.20 8.93 20.60
CA MET A 274 -8.43 7.77 20.14
C MET A 274 -7.62 7.12 21.25
N ARG A 275 -6.93 7.92 22.09
CA ARG A 275 -6.20 7.38 23.25
C ARG A 275 -7.13 6.61 24.20
N ARG A 276 -8.31 7.15 24.49
CA ARG A 276 -9.33 6.46 25.30
C ARG A 276 -9.86 5.19 24.61
N ARG A 277 -10.11 5.26 23.30
CA ARG A 277 -10.59 4.13 22.50
C ARG A 277 -9.59 2.97 22.50
N LEU A 278 -8.30 3.26 22.34
CA LEU A 278 -7.22 2.28 22.43
C LEU A 278 -7.11 1.65 23.82
N ALA A 279 -7.21 2.46 24.89
CA ALA A 279 -7.23 1.93 26.25
C ALA A 279 -8.40 0.94 26.48
N MET A 280 -9.63 1.29 26.05
CA MET A 280 -10.79 0.38 26.12
C MET A 280 -10.59 -0.91 25.32
N LEU A 281 -9.96 -0.84 24.15
CA LEU A 281 -9.63 -2.02 23.33
C LEU A 281 -8.55 -2.88 23.99
N ALA A 282 -7.55 -2.25 24.63
CA ALA A 282 -6.51 -2.94 25.38
C ALA A 282 -7.05 -3.64 26.65
N GLU A 283 -8.05 -3.07 27.32
CA GLU A 283 -8.68 -3.66 28.52
C GLU A 283 -9.50 -4.94 28.23
N GLN A 284 -9.76 -5.26 26.95
CA GLN A 284 -10.49 -6.48 26.58
C GLN A 284 -9.76 -7.77 27.02
N PRO A 285 -10.51 -8.84 27.39
CA PRO A 285 -9.93 -10.14 27.71
C PRO A 285 -9.02 -10.67 26.60
N ALA A 286 -7.90 -11.30 26.97
CA ALA A 286 -6.91 -11.79 25.99
C ALA A 286 -7.46 -12.79 24.96
N ALA A 287 -8.60 -13.44 25.24
CA ALA A 287 -9.29 -14.34 24.31
C ALA A 287 -10.11 -13.61 23.22
N THR A 288 -10.44 -12.33 23.42
CA THR A 288 -11.26 -11.51 22.50
C THR A 288 -10.58 -10.21 22.07
N ARG A 289 -9.37 -9.93 22.56
CA ARG A 289 -8.62 -8.70 22.25
C ARG A 289 -8.20 -8.67 20.77
N GLU A 290 -8.78 -7.72 20.02
CA GLU A 290 -8.45 -7.45 18.62
C GLU A 290 -7.05 -6.85 18.45
N LYS A 291 -6.26 -7.34 17.50
CA LYS A 291 -5.03 -6.65 17.06
C LYS A 291 -5.42 -5.36 16.34
N THR A 292 -5.20 -4.23 17.01
CA THR A 292 -5.51 -2.90 16.47
C THR A 292 -4.26 -2.24 15.90
N VAL A 293 -4.36 -1.72 14.68
CA VAL A 293 -3.36 -0.85 14.03
C VAL A 293 -3.94 0.56 13.93
N VAL A 294 -3.12 1.58 14.13
CA VAL A 294 -3.52 2.98 14.03
C VAL A 294 -2.80 3.67 12.89
N LEU A 295 -3.55 4.31 12.00
CA LEU A 295 -3.06 5.17 10.92
C LEU A 295 -3.26 6.62 11.32
N VAL A 296 -2.16 7.34 11.58
CA VAL A 296 -2.17 8.76 11.98
C VAL A 296 -1.54 9.60 10.89
N ASN A 297 -2.23 10.67 10.51
CA ASN A 297 -1.78 11.62 9.50
C ASN A 297 -1.35 12.95 10.15
N ASP A 298 -0.16 12.94 10.72
CA ASP A 298 0.43 14.11 11.39
C ASP A 298 0.86 15.18 10.36
N PHE A 299 0.69 16.45 10.73
CA PHE A 299 1.09 17.64 9.96
C PHE A 299 2.12 18.50 10.70
N ALA A 300 2.44 18.19 11.96
CA ALA A 300 3.47 18.87 12.72
C ALA A 300 4.87 18.35 12.33
N THR A 301 5.85 19.26 12.28
CA THR A 301 7.27 18.93 12.02
C THR A 301 7.95 18.15 13.15
N VAL A 302 7.20 17.82 14.21
CA VAL A 302 7.56 16.91 15.30
C VAL A 302 6.37 15.98 15.47
N GLY A 303 6.58 14.65 15.31
CA GLY A 303 5.52 13.63 15.32
C GLY A 303 4.89 13.40 16.70
N ILE A 304 4.21 14.40 17.23
CA ILE A 304 3.69 14.44 18.59
C ILE A 304 2.51 13.48 18.74
N ASP A 305 1.57 13.46 17.79
CA ASP A 305 0.33 12.67 17.92
C ASP A 305 0.61 11.17 17.85
N GLY A 306 1.51 10.74 16.97
CA GLY A 306 2.00 9.36 16.93
C GLY A 306 2.73 8.96 18.23
N SER A 307 3.53 9.85 18.81
CA SER A 307 4.22 9.60 20.09
C SER A 307 3.26 9.41 21.27
N LEU A 308 2.11 10.11 21.27
CA LEU A 308 1.09 10.05 22.32
C LEU A 308 0.24 8.77 22.29
N LEU A 309 0.22 8.06 21.16
CA LEU A 309 -0.54 6.82 20.97
C LEU A 309 0.34 5.54 21.07
N ARG A 310 1.66 5.67 20.93
CA ARG A 310 2.62 4.56 21.15
C ARG A 310 2.55 4.07 22.60
N GLY A 311 2.63 2.75 22.79
CA GLY A 311 2.57 2.10 24.11
C GLY A 311 1.17 1.78 24.63
N GLN A 312 0.09 2.17 23.92
CA GLN A 312 -1.31 1.86 24.27
C GLN A 312 -1.77 0.44 23.81
N GLY A 313 -0.84 -0.47 23.50
CA GLY A 313 -1.17 -1.84 23.05
C GLY A 313 -1.57 -1.98 21.58
N ALA A 314 -1.37 -0.95 20.75
CA ALA A 314 -1.61 -0.95 19.31
C ALA A 314 -0.33 -0.62 18.52
N ASP A 315 -0.23 -1.15 17.30
CA ASP A 315 0.83 -0.82 16.35
C ASP A 315 0.47 0.52 15.66
N VAL A 316 1.22 1.58 15.97
CA VAL A 316 1.01 2.92 15.38
C VAL A 316 1.88 3.09 14.14
N VAL A 317 1.26 3.46 13.02
CA VAL A 317 1.90 3.74 11.73
C VAL A 317 1.60 5.18 11.34
N GLU A 318 2.65 6.01 11.37
CA GLU A 318 2.61 7.40 10.91
C GLU A 318 2.80 7.45 9.38
N LEU A 319 1.96 8.22 8.69
CA LEU A 319 2.04 8.38 7.23
C LEU A 319 3.09 9.44 6.86
N PRO A 320 4.15 9.12 6.09
CA PRO A 320 5.34 9.97 5.95
C PRO A 320 5.13 11.29 5.18
N ASN A 321 3.96 11.49 4.54
CA ASN A 321 3.69 12.62 3.65
C ASN A 321 2.46 13.48 4.06
N GLY A 322 1.81 13.20 5.20
CA GLY A 322 0.67 14.00 5.70
C GLY A 322 -0.56 14.09 4.77
N CYS A 323 -0.66 13.31 3.70
CA CYS A 323 -1.68 13.47 2.66
C CYS A 323 -2.75 12.36 2.67
N ILE A 324 -3.67 12.40 3.62
CA ILE A 324 -5.02 11.80 3.44
C ILE A 324 -5.94 12.71 2.59
N CYS A 325 -5.62 14.01 2.45
CA CYS A 325 -6.62 15.01 2.03
C CYS A 325 -6.44 15.70 0.65
N CYS A 326 -5.29 15.61 -0.05
CA CYS A 326 -5.07 16.48 -1.24
C CYS A 326 -4.37 15.89 -2.47
N SER A 327 -3.70 14.73 -2.39
CA SER A 327 -3.12 14.08 -3.58
C SER A 327 -2.85 12.60 -3.36
N LEU A 328 -3.05 11.79 -4.41
CA LEU A 328 -2.85 10.34 -4.50
C LEU A 328 -3.81 9.47 -3.65
N ARG A 329 -5.03 9.28 -4.17
CA ARG A 329 -5.97 8.20 -3.75
C ARG A 329 -5.33 6.80 -3.85
N ASP A 330 -4.36 6.61 -4.74
CA ASP A 330 -3.66 5.34 -4.95
C ASP A 330 -2.55 5.07 -3.91
N ASP A 331 -1.88 6.12 -3.41
CA ASP A 331 -0.86 5.97 -2.36
C ASP A 331 -1.51 5.49 -1.06
N LEU A 332 -2.66 6.06 -0.68
CA LEU A 332 -3.38 5.64 0.52
C LEU A 332 -3.94 4.21 0.40
N ALA A 333 -4.42 3.82 -0.79
CA ALA A 333 -4.85 2.45 -1.05
C ALA A 333 -3.68 1.47 -0.90
N THR A 334 -2.55 1.78 -1.54
CA THR A 334 -1.32 0.97 -1.48
C THR A 334 -0.79 0.88 -0.04
N GLN A 335 -0.78 1.98 0.71
CA GLN A 335 -0.38 2.00 2.12
C GLN A 335 -1.32 1.19 3.01
N LEU A 336 -2.64 1.25 2.79
CA LEU A 336 -3.59 0.44 3.53
C LEU A 336 -3.42 -1.05 3.20
N GLU A 337 -3.20 -1.41 1.93
CA GLU A 337 -2.86 -2.78 1.51
C GLU A 337 -1.55 -3.27 2.16
N GLU A 338 -0.48 -2.46 2.15
CA GLU A 338 0.80 -2.76 2.80
C GLU A 338 0.64 -2.96 4.31
N VAL A 339 -0.11 -2.08 4.98
CA VAL A 339 -0.35 -2.14 6.43
C VAL A 339 -1.18 -3.38 6.79
N VAL A 340 -2.24 -3.66 6.02
CA VAL A 340 -3.09 -4.83 6.24
C VAL A 340 -2.32 -6.13 5.99
N ALA A 341 -1.49 -6.20 4.94
CA ALA A 341 -0.63 -7.36 4.66
C ALA A 341 0.48 -7.52 5.72
N ARG A 342 1.10 -6.42 6.15
CA ARG A 342 2.21 -6.42 7.11
C ARG A 342 1.77 -6.80 8.53
N PHE A 343 0.68 -6.22 9.00
CA PHE A 343 0.26 -6.35 10.40
C PHE A 343 -0.85 -7.38 10.61
N ALA A 344 -1.59 -7.77 9.56
CA ALA A 344 -2.79 -8.63 9.64
C ALA A 344 -3.72 -8.22 10.80
N PRO A 345 -4.18 -6.95 10.86
CA PRO A 345 -4.99 -6.44 11.96
C PRO A 345 -6.37 -7.09 12.01
N ASP A 346 -6.96 -7.15 13.21
CA ASP A 346 -8.40 -7.39 13.37
C ASP A 346 -9.17 -6.05 13.28
N ARG A 347 -8.51 -4.92 13.54
CA ARG A 347 -9.05 -3.54 13.46
C ARG A 347 -8.01 -2.54 12.97
N VAL A 348 -8.40 -1.64 12.06
CA VAL A 348 -7.65 -0.45 11.63
C VAL A 348 -8.38 0.80 12.10
N LEU A 349 -7.72 1.62 12.92
CA LEU A 349 -8.21 2.91 13.39
C LEU A 349 -7.53 4.03 12.58
N ILE A 350 -8.30 4.92 11.94
CA ILE A 350 -7.77 5.93 11.01
C ILE A 350 -8.10 7.33 11.54
N GLU A 351 -7.07 8.17 11.72
CA GLU A 351 -7.23 9.61 11.92
C GLU A 351 -6.97 10.37 10.60
N PRO A 352 -8.03 10.76 9.87
CA PRO A 352 -7.89 11.72 8.79
C PRO A 352 -7.56 13.12 9.32
N SER A 353 -6.97 13.96 8.47
CA SER A 353 -6.76 15.38 8.81
C SER A 353 -8.09 16.10 9.06
N GLY A 354 -8.06 17.19 9.85
CA GLY A 354 -9.29 17.90 10.26
C GLY A 354 -10.10 18.57 9.14
N VAL A 355 -9.60 18.54 7.90
CA VAL A 355 -10.24 19.08 6.69
C VAL A 355 -10.24 18.03 5.56
N ALA A 356 -10.06 16.74 5.88
CA ALA A 356 -9.98 15.68 4.87
C ALA A 356 -11.33 15.42 4.22
N ASP A 357 -11.30 15.07 2.92
CA ASP A 357 -12.45 14.50 2.25
C ASP A 357 -12.69 13.05 2.72
N LEU A 358 -13.64 12.90 3.64
CA LEU A 358 -14.11 11.62 4.15
C LEU A 358 -14.71 10.73 3.04
N ALA A 359 -15.29 11.30 1.99
CA ALA A 359 -15.84 10.51 0.89
C ALA A 359 -14.73 9.82 0.08
N SER A 360 -13.62 10.53 -0.23
CA SER A 360 -12.44 9.92 -0.85
C SER A 360 -11.83 8.80 0.00
N LEU A 361 -11.75 8.98 1.33
CA LEU A 361 -11.25 7.93 2.24
C LEU A 361 -12.13 6.67 2.21
N ILE A 362 -13.46 6.84 2.27
CA ILE A 362 -14.42 5.73 2.15
C ILE A 362 -14.28 5.06 0.77
N GLY A 363 -14.15 5.84 -0.31
CA GLY A 363 -13.95 5.32 -1.67
C GLY A 363 -12.67 4.48 -1.83
N VAL A 364 -11.59 4.81 -1.11
CA VAL A 364 -10.37 3.98 -1.06
C VAL A 364 -10.64 2.64 -0.36
N ILE A 365 -11.34 2.65 0.77
CA ILE A 365 -11.69 1.43 1.54
C ILE A 365 -12.64 0.53 0.75
N GLN A 366 -13.51 1.10 -0.09
CA GLN A 366 -14.46 0.40 -0.95
C GLN A 366 -13.84 -0.17 -2.25
N ARG A 367 -12.53 0.03 -2.51
CA ARG A 367 -11.85 -0.55 -3.69
C ARG A 367 -11.90 -2.09 -3.65
N PRO A 368 -12.07 -2.79 -4.80
CA PRO A 368 -12.14 -4.25 -4.84
C PRO A 368 -10.97 -5.00 -4.21
N THR A 369 -9.78 -4.39 -4.15
CA THR A 369 -8.58 -4.96 -3.51
C THR A 369 -8.65 -5.00 -1.98
N ILE A 370 -9.44 -4.10 -1.37
CA ILE A 370 -9.55 -3.91 0.08
C ILE A 370 -10.92 -4.35 0.59
N ALA A 371 -12.00 -3.99 -0.10
CA ALA A 371 -13.38 -4.19 0.33
C ALA A 371 -13.73 -5.65 0.66
N GLY A 372 -13.18 -6.62 -0.08
CA GLY A 372 -13.37 -8.06 0.20
C GLY A 372 -12.81 -8.53 1.56
N PHE A 373 -11.99 -7.71 2.21
CA PHE A 373 -11.41 -7.95 3.53
C PHE A 373 -11.99 -7.00 4.61
N VAL A 374 -12.85 -6.05 4.27
CA VAL A 374 -13.47 -5.15 5.25
C VAL A 374 -14.72 -5.80 5.84
N ARG A 375 -14.65 -6.14 7.13
CA ARG A 375 -15.74 -6.77 7.88
C ARG A 375 -16.82 -5.77 8.30
N ASP A 376 -16.37 -4.63 8.82
CA ASP A 376 -17.21 -3.52 9.27
C ASP A 376 -16.47 -2.20 9.03
N LEU A 377 -17.16 -1.21 8.45
CA LEU A 377 -16.68 0.16 8.30
C LEU A 377 -17.49 1.07 9.21
N ARG A 378 -16.80 1.88 10.01
CA ARG A 378 -17.39 2.85 10.92
C ARG A 378 -16.77 4.22 10.73
N VAL A 379 -17.62 5.25 10.73
CA VAL A 379 -17.22 6.66 10.82
C VAL A 379 -17.73 7.21 12.15
N ILE A 380 -16.84 7.77 12.95
CA ILE A 380 -17.12 8.51 14.17
C ILE A 380 -16.68 9.95 13.94
N THR A 381 -17.60 10.91 14.00
CA THR A 381 -17.31 12.33 13.80
C THR A 381 -17.33 13.05 15.14
N LEU A 382 -16.21 13.65 15.55
CA LEU A 382 -16.12 14.49 16.74
C LEU A 382 -16.44 15.95 16.40
N ILE A 383 -17.28 16.55 17.23
CA ILE A 383 -17.70 17.94 17.14
C ILE A 383 -17.37 18.65 18.44
N ASP A 384 -16.79 19.83 18.36
CA ASP A 384 -16.59 20.71 19.52
C ASP A 384 -17.89 21.48 19.78
N ALA A 385 -18.54 21.24 20.93
CA ALA A 385 -19.78 21.91 21.27
C ALA A 385 -19.65 23.43 21.35
N GLY A 386 -18.48 23.95 21.74
CA GLY A 386 -18.24 25.40 21.90
C GLY A 386 -17.91 26.11 20.59
N ALA A 387 -17.26 25.43 19.64
CA ALA A 387 -16.94 25.98 18.32
C ALA A 387 -18.03 25.75 17.27
N PHE A 388 -18.89 24.73 17.44
CA PHE A 388 -19.80 24.24 16.40
C PHE A 388 -20.62 25.32 15.69
N LEU A 389 -21.18 26.31 16.39
CA LEU A 389 -22.03 27.33 15.74
C LEU A 389 -21.23 28.26 14.81
N ALA A 390 -19.96 28.54 15.12
CA ALA A 390 -19.06 29.29 14.26
C ALA A 390 -18.59 28.42 13.08
N ASP A 391 -18.10 27.21 13.37
CA ASP A 391 -17.68 26.22 12.35
C ASP A 391 -18.82 25.91 11.37
N PHE A 392 -20.06 25.86 11.85
CA PHE A 392 -21.26 25.61 11.04
C PHE A 392 -21.67 26.80 10.18
N ALA A 393 -21.45 28.04 10.64
CA ALA A 393 -21.68 29.23 9.83
C ALA A 393 -20.69 29.35 8.68
N GLU A 394 -19.41 29.04 8.92
CA GLU A 394 -18.35 29.14 7.90
C GLU A 394 -18.30 27.91 6.98
N MET A 395 -18.48 26.71 7.52
CA MET A 395 -18.19 25.44 6.84
C MET A 395 -19.37 24.45 6.84
N GLN A 396 -20.60 24.98 6.78
CA GLN A 396 -21.87 24.23 6.78
C GLN A 396 -21.85 22.95 5.92
N ALA A 397 -21.39 23.06 4.66
CA ALA A 397 -21.37 21.94 3.72
C ALA A 397 -20.46 20.79 4.19
N HIS A 398 -19.29 21.12 4.75
CA HIS A 398 -18.32 20.12 5.22
C HIS A 398 -18.84 19.41 6.47
N LEU A 399 -19.40 20.16 7.44
CA LEU A 399 -20.06 19.59 8.62
C LEU A 399 -21.27 18.72 8.24
N THR A 400 -22.06 19.12 7.24
CA THR A 400 -23.20 18.33 6.76
C THR A 400 -22.75 16.99 6.18
N VAL A 401 -21.68 16.97 5.36
CA VAL A 401 -21.12 15.73 4.82
C VAL A 401 -20.52 14.86 5.92
N GLN A 402 -19.71 15.41 6.83
CA GLN A 402 -19.14 14.65 7.96
C GLN A 402 -20.21 14.09 8.90
N ALA A 403 -21.32 14.79 9.13
CA ALA A 403 -22.42 14.32 9.98
C ALA A 403 -23.28 13.24 9.30
N ARG A 404 -23.50 13.32 7.98
CA ARG A 404 -24.28 12.32 7.21
C ARG A 404 -23.52 11.04 6.93
N LEU A 405 -22.20 11.11 6.74
CA LEU A 405 -21.34 9.93 6.60
C LEU A 405 -21.02 9.28 7.96
N ALA A 406 -21.32 9.95 9.08
CA ALA A 406 -21.11 9.42 10.42
C ALA A 406 -22.15 8.39 10.83
N SER A 407 -21.67 7.25 11.30
CA SER A 407 -22.47 6.27 12.05
C SER A 407 -22.70 6.68 13.52
N LEU A 408 -21.84 7.57 14.04
CA LEU A 408 -21.87 8.11 15.39
C LEU A 408 -21.29 9.53 15.36
N VAL A 409 -22.01 10.51 15.90
CA VAL A 409 -21.50 11.85 16.16
C VAL A 409 -21.29 12.03 17.66
N VAL A 410 -20.08 12.42 18.03
CA VAL A 410 -19.68 12.68 19.41
C VAL A 410 -19.60 14.20 19.62
N ILE A 411 -20.57 14.74 20.34
CA ILE A 411 -20.62 16.15 20.75
C ILE A 411 -19.71 16.28 21.97
N ASN A 412 -18.46 16.68 21.76
CA ASN A 412 -17.40 16.74 22.76
C ASN A 412 -17.32 18.14 23.40
N LYS A 413 -16.60 18.24 24.53
CA LYS A 413 -16.43 19.46 25.34
C LYS A 413 -17.75 20.06 25.84
N THR A 414 -18.74 19.22 26.14
CA THR A 414 -20.04 19.68 26.69
C THR A 414 -19.93 20.33 28.08
N ASP A 415 -18.77 20.20 28.73
CA ASP A 415 -18.39 20.93 29.95
C ASP A 415 -18.09 22.43 29.73
N LEU A 416 -17.91 22.88 28.49
CA LEU A 416 -17.57 24.27 28.16
C LEU A 416 -18.76 25.12 27.66
N VAL A 417 -19.95 24.53 27.54
CA VAL A 417 -21.16 25.19 27.00
C VAL A 417 -22.35 25.10 27.94
N SER A 418 -23.27 26.06 27.84
CA SER A 418 -24.52 26.01 28.58
C SER A 418 -25.44 24.88 28.08
N PRO A 419 -26.40 24.42 28.92
CA PRO A 419 -27.41 23.44 28.49
C PRO A 419 -28.20 23.89 27.25
N THR A 420 -28.45 25.19 27.12
CA THR A 420 -29.16 25.79 25.97
C THR A 420 -28.35 25.70 24.69
N GLU A 421 -27.07 26.06 24.72
CA GLU A 421 -26.16 25.95 23.56
C GLU A 421 -26.03 24.49 23.14
N ARG A 422 -25.85 23.56 24.09
CA ARG A 422 -25.80 22.13 23.81
C ARG A 422 -27.08 21.63 23.10
N LEU A 423 -28.25 22.04 23.56
CA LEU A 423 -29.53 21.71 22.91
C LEU A 423 -29.64 22.29 21.49
N LEU A 424 -29.07 23.48 21.24
CA LEU A 424 -29.01 24.06 19.89
C LEU A 424 -28.08 23.27 18.96
N VAL A 425 -26.94 22.78 19.46
CA VAL A 425 -26.03 21.88 18.72
C VAL A 425 -26.72 20.55 18.40
N GLU A 426 -27.30 19.89 19.41
CA GLU A 426 -28.05 18.63 19.27
C GLU A 426 -29.20 18.76 18.27
N ALA A 427 -30.05 19.78 18.41
CA ALA A 427 -31.16 20.02 17.49
C ALA A 427 -30.70 20.32 16.06
N THR A 428 -29.55 21.00 15.89
CA THR A 428 -29.00 21.29 14.57
C THR A 428 -28.44 20.05 13.90
N LEU A 429 -27.69 19.22 14.64
CA LEU A 429 -27.18 17.95 14.13
C LEU A 429 -28.30 16.96 13.79
N HIS A 430 -29.35 16.89 14.62
CA HIS A 430 -30.51 16.06 14.34
C HIS A 430 -31.29 16.52 13.10
N ARG A 431 -31.36 17.83 12.79
CA ARG A 431 -31.90 18.31 11.51
C ARG A 431 -31.03 17.95 10.30
N LEU A 432 -29.70 17.88 10.47
CA LEU A 432 -28.76 17.58 9.37
C LEU A 432 -28.69 16.08 9.03
N SER A 433 -28.78 15.24 10.06
CA SER A 433 -28.79 13.78 9.96
C SER A 433 -29.66 13.15 11.07
N PRO A 434 -30.99 12.98 10.85
CA PRO A 434 -31.91 12.47 11.87
C PRO A 434 -31.58 11.04 12.35
N GLU A 435 -31.07 10.21 11.46
CA GLU A 435 -30.73 8.80 11.69
C GLU A 435 -29.40 8.58 12.44
N THR A 436 -28.55 9.60 12.53
CA THR A 436 -27.21 9.45 13.13
C THR A 436 -27.28 9.49 14.65
N ARG A 437 -26.68 8.48 15.31
CA ARG A 437 -26.57 8.43 16.77
C ARG A 437 -25.76 9.63 17.29
N LEU A 438 -26.37 10.47 18.12
CA LEU A 438 -25.70 11.57 18.81
C LEU A 438 -25.31 11.13 20.23
N VAL A 439 -24.09 11.44 20.68
CA VAL A 439 -23.62 11.16 22.05
C VAL A 439 -22.81 12.33 22.57
N THR A 440 -23.14 12.82 23.76
CA THR A 440 -22.39 13.88 24.45
C THR A 440 -21.18 13.32 25.19
N ALA A 441 -20.06 14.04 25.17
CA ALA A 441 -18.81 13.65 25.83
C ALA A 441 -18.07 14.85 26.43
N CYS A 442 -17.37 14.61 27.54
CA CYS A 442 -16.33 15.50 28.06
C CYS A 442 -14.97 14.79 27.92
N TYR A 443 -13.94 15.50 27.46
CA TYR A 443 -12.60 14.92 27.19
C TYR A 443 -12.62 13.64 26.33
N GLY A 444 -13.54 13.52 25.38
CA GLY A 444 -13.70 12.33 24.53
C GLY A 444 -14.13 11.06 25.28
N ALA A 445 -14.63 11.16 26.51
CA ALA A 445 -15.18 10.03 27.25
C ALA A 445 -16.58 9.67 26.74
N VAL A 446 -16.71 8.50 26.12
CA VAL A 446 -17.94 7.98 25.53
C VAL A 446 -18.26 6.61 26.17
N PRO A 447 -19.53 6.32 26.53
CA PRO A 447 -19.92 5.02 27.09
C PRO A 447 -19.56 3.83 26.17
N PRO A 448 -19.15 2.65 26.69
CA PRO A 448 -18.77 1.51 25.83
C PRO A 448 -19.90 1.01 24.93
N ASP A 449 -21.16 1.08 25.39
CA ASP A 449 -22.38 0.75 24.64
C ASP A 449 -22.75 1.83 23.58
N ALA A 450 -22.20 3.03 23.69
CA ALA A 450 -22.22 4.02 22.60
C ALA A 450 -21.33 3.60 21.42
N LEU A 451 -20.32 2.77 21.69
CA LEU A 451 -19.37 2.24 20.71
C LEU A 451 -19.69 0.80 20.26
N THR A 452 -20.80 0.20 20.68
CA THR A 452 -21.31 -1.04 20.07
C THR A 452 -22.18 -0.72 18.85
N PRO A 453 -22.04 -1.45 17.73
CA PRO A 453 -22.91 -1.23 16.56
C PRO A 453 -24.32 -1.70 16.91
N ARG A 454 -25.33 -0.84 16.71
CA ARG A 454 -26.72 -1.26 16.75
C ARG A 454 -27.06 -1.88 15.39
N PRO A 455 -27.78 -3.02 15.31
CA PRO A 455 -28.36 -3.43 14.04
C PRO A 455 -29.20 -2.28 13.48
N ALA A 456 -29.15 -2.08 12.16
CA ALA A 456 -30.00 -1.12 11.48
C ALA A 456 -31.48 -1.38 11.87
N PRO A 457 -32.30 -0.33 12.07
CA PRO A 457 -33.73 -0.55 12.24
C PRO A 457 -34.22 -1.35 11.04
N GLN A 458 -34.82 -2.52 11.31
CA GLN A 458 -35.52 -3.25 10.26
C GLN A 458 -36.58 -2.30 9.71
N ALA A 459 -36.49 -1.98 8.43
CA ALA A 459 -37.54 -1.22 7.76
C ALA A 459 -38.84 -1.96 8.03
N ALA A 460 -39.79 -1.31 8.70
CA ALA A 460 -41.07 -1.91 9.01
C ALA A 460 -41.71 -2.30 7.68
N THR A 461 -41.80 -3.61 7.42
CA THR A 461 -42.57 -4.10 6.29
C THR A 461 -43.97 -3.50 6.43
N PRO A 462 -44.51 -2.84 5.40
CA PRO A 462 -45.85 -2.28 5.48
C PRO A 462 -46.79 -3.44 5.82
N HIS A 463 -47.32 -3.43 7.04
CA HIS A 463 -48.21 -4.48 7.49
C HIS A 463 -49.40 -4.48 6.55
N ALA A 464 -49.58 -5.59 5.83
CA ALA A 464 -50.77 -5.82 5.04
C ALA A 464 -51.98 -5.59 5.95
N HIS A 465 -52.86 -4.67 5.56
CA HIS A 465 -54.04 -4.31 6.34
C HIS A 465 -54.90 -5.57 6.53
N ALA A 466 -54.89 -6.11 7.75
CA ALA A 466 -55.87 -7.07 8.19
C ALA A 466 -57.22 -6.35 8.34
N HIS A 467 -58.29 -7.04 7.94
CA HIS A 467 -59.65 -6.52 7.88
C HIS A 467 -60.10 -5.83 9.16
N ASP A 468 -60.58 -4.60 9.03
CA ASP A 468 -61.43 -3.95 10.03
C ASP A 468 -62.83 -4.54 9.98
N HIS A 469 -63.38 -4.89 11.14
CA HIS A 469 -64.80 -5.18 11.32
C HIS A 469 -65.34 -4.28 12.43
N HIS A 470 -65.82 -3.10 12.05
CA HIS A 470 -66.81 -2.39 12.84
C HIS A 470 -67.88 -1.79 11.93
N ASP A 471 -69.12 -2.17 12.23
CA ASP A 471 -70.31 -1.64 11.58
C ASP A 471 -70.40 -0.12 11.76
N HIS A 472 -70.90 0.58 10.75
CA HIS A 472 -72.07 1.46 10.93
C HIS A 472 -72.73 1.75 9.57
N HIS A 473 -74.06 1.66 9.55
CA HIS A 473 -74.90 2.09 8.44
C HIS A 473 -74.79 3.60 8.22
N ASP A 474 -74.80 4.07 6.97
CA ASP A 474 -76.01 4.77 6.48
C ASP A 474 -76.03 4.94 4.95
N HIS A 475 -77.22 5.27 4.44
CA HIS A 475 -77.58 5.25 3.02
C HIS A 475 -77.02 6.41 2.20
N HIS A 476 -76.80 6.20 0.89
CA HIS A 476 -77.54 6.88 -0.19
C HIS A 476 -77.24 6.22 -1.55
N ALA A 477 -78.27 6.12 -2.41
CA ALA A 477 -78.15 5.60 -3.78
C ALA A 477 -77.85 6.72 -4.79
N HIS A 478 -77.34 6.36 -5.98
CA HIS A 478 -77.99 6.68 -7.27
C HIS A 478 -77.22 6.09 -8.47
N ASP A 479 -77.90 5.16 -9.15
CA ASP A 479 -78.02 4.94 -10.60
C ASP A 479 -76.84 4.58 -11.52
N HIS A 480 -77.22 3.75 -12.51
CA HIS A 480 -76.42 3.10 -13.54
C HIS A 480 -76.01 4.05 -14.69
N HIS A 481 -75.00 3.64 -15.48
CA HIS A 481 -75.23 3.34 -16.90
C HIS A 481 -74.08 2.52 -17.53
N ASP A 482 -74.45 1.52 -18.34
CA ASP A 482 -73.56 0.70 -19.16
C ASP A 482 -72.93 1.48 -20.34
N HIS A 483 -71.83 0.97 -20.89
CA HIS A 483 -71.78 0.60 -22.32
C HIS A 483 -70.61 -0.35 -22.63
N ALA A 484 -70.73 -1.06 -23.76
CA ALA A 484 -70.05 -2.30 -24.10
C ALA A 484 -68.72 -2.09 -24.89
N PRO A 485 -67.86 -3.14 -25.02
CA PRO A 485 -66.61 -3.08 -25.78
C PRO A 485 -66.84 -3.41 -27.26
N ASP A 486 -65.84 -3.20 -28.15
CA ASP A 486 -65.62 -4.19 -29.21
C ASP A 486 -64.28 -4.14 -30.00
N HIS A 487 -63.99 -5.31 -30.59
CA HIS A 487 -63.22 -5.63 -31.79
C HIS A 487 -61.69 -5.89 -31.77
N ALA A 488 -61.35 -7.02 -32.41
CA ALA A 488 -60.03 -7.62 -32.63
C ALA A 488 -59.70 -7.65 -34.16
N HIS A 489 -58.58 -8.29 -34.56
CA HIS A 489 -58.31 -9.09 -35.79
C HIS A 489 -56.76 -9.26 -35.94
N HIS A 490 -56.17 -10.49 -35.95
CA HIS A 490 -56.00 -11.49 -37.04
C HIS A 490 -55.04 -11.04 -38.19
N HIS A 491 -54.07 -11.80 -38.76
CA HIS A 491 -53.64 -13.24 -38.80
C HIS A 491 -52.09 -13.30 -39.06
N ASP A 492 -51.23 -14.12 -38.42
CA ASP A 492 -50.73 -15.51 -38.71
C ASP A 492 -49.31 -15.67 -39.35
N ALA A 493 -48.63 -16.78 -38.96
CA ALA A 493 -47.58 -17.56 -39.67
C ALA A 493 -46.17 -16.93 -39.98
N ALA A 494 -45.08 -17.68 -40.21
CA ALA A 494 -44.59 -19.01 -39.73
C ALA A 494 -43.12 -19.24 -40.17
N HIS A 495 -42.34 -19.98 -39.36
CA HIS A 495 -41.06 -20.71 -39.62
C HIS A 495 -39.97 -20.22 -40.61
N GLY A 496 -38.70 -20.23 -40.14
CA GLY A 496 -37.51 -20.32 -41.02
C GLY A 496 -36.16 -20.21 -40.29
N HIS A 497 -35.40 -21.31 -40.18
CA HIS A 497 -33.96 -21.30 -39.85
C HIS A 497 -33.14 -21.10 -41.14
N HIS A 498 -31.97 -20.46 -41.06
CA HIS A 498 -30.71 -20.92 -41.68
C HIS A 498 -29.51 -20.05 -41.26
N ASP A 499 -28.30 -20.64 -41.36
CA ASP A 499 -27.01 -20.13 -40.88
C ASP A 499 -26.21 -19.28 -41.90
N HIS A 500 -25.08 -18.76 -41.41
CA HIS A 500 -23.85 -18.30 -42.08
C HIS A 500 -23.56 -16.78 -42.21
N ASP A 501 -22.59 -16.36 -41.38
CA ASP A 501 -21.27 -15.81 -41.72
C ASP A 501 -21.12 -14.69 -42.77
N ASP A 502 -20.46 -13.62 -42.29
CA ASP A 502 -19.55 -12.69 -42.97
C ASP A 502 -19.97 -11.99 -44.28
N HIS A 503 -20.09 -10.66 -44.22
CA HIS A 503 -19.27 -9.78 -45.06
C HIS A 503 -19.16 -8.35 -44.47
N ASP A 504 -17.94 -7.81 -44.49
CA ASP A 504 -17.62 -6.44 -44.08
C ASP A 504 -18.29 -5.38 -44.96
N HIS A 505 -18.76 -4.30 -44.32
CA HIS A 505 -18.90 -3.01 -44.99
C HIS A 505 -18.45 -1.88 -44.07
N ASP A 506 -17.28 -1.33 -44.38
CA ASP A 506 -16.77 -0.10 -43.80
C ASP A 506 -17.74 1.06 -44.08
N HIS A 507 -18.14 1.76 -43.01
CA HIS A 507 -18.67 3.12 -43.12
C HIS A 507 -17.96 4.01 -42.09
N ASP A 508 -16.95 4.73 -42.57
CA ASP A 508 -16.32 5.83 -41.87
C ASP A 508 -17.38 6.88 -41.50
N HIS A 509 -17.61 7.04 -40.20
CA HIS A 509 -18.25 8.23 -39.66
C HIS A 509 -17.28 8.89 -38.68
N ASP A 510 -16.51 9.84 -39.21
CA ASP A 510 -15.78 10.83 -38.42
C ASP A 510 -16.77 11.57 -37.50
N HIS A 511 -16.77 11.18 -36.23
CA HIS A 511 -17.31 11.99 -35.15
C HIS A 511 -16.14 12.48 -34.31
N ASP A 512 -15.78 13.76 -34.52
CA ASP A 512 -14.96 14.53 -33.60
C ASP A 512 -15.61 14.51 -32.21
N HIS A 513 -15.15 13.59 -31.37
CA HIS A 513 -15.44 13.59 -29.96
C HIS A 513 -14.49 14.55 -29.27
N ASP A 514 -14.87 15.83 -29.23
CA ASP A 514 -14.31 16.79 -28.29
C ASP A 514 -14.34 16.17 -26.88
N HIS A 515 -13.16 15.95 -26.31
CA HIS A 515 -12.99 15.44 -24.96
C HIS A 515 -13.39 16.52 -23.94
N HIS A 516 -14.68 16.69 -23.73
CA HIS A 516 -15.19 17.35 -22.54
C HIS A 516 -14.96 16.46 -21.32
N ASP A 517 -13.86 16.69 -20.61
CA ASP A 517 -13.61 16.19 -19.26
C ASP A 517 -14.70 16.72 -18.31
N HIS A 518 -15.81 15.99 -18.21
CA HIS A 518 -16.83 16.23 -17.19
C HIS A 518 -16.33 15.71 -15.83
N ASP A 519 -15.56 16.56 -15.14
CA ASP A 519 -15.18 16.34 -13.75
C ASP A 519 -16.43 16.23 -12.87
N HIS A 520 -16.70 15.03 -12.36
CA HIS A 520 -17.83 14.75 -11.47
C HIS A 520 -17.54 15.18 -10.02
N GLY A 521 -17.17 16.46 -9.85
CA GLY A 521 -17.03 17.17 -8.57
C GLY A 521 -18.25 17.98 -8.13
N ALA A 522 -19.37 17.90 -8.86
CA ALA A 522 -20.54 18.79 -8.77
C ALA A 522 -21.45 18.59 -7.52
N ALA A 523 -20.88 18.51 -6.32
CA ALA A 523 -21.62 18.44 -5.05
C ALA A 523 -21.32 19.59 -4.06
N ALA A 524 -20.33 20.45 -4.33
CA ALA A 524 -19.92 21.51 -3.40
C ALA A 524 -19.60 22.88 -4.04
N GLY A 525 -19.73 23.02 -5.37
CA GLY A 525 -19.49 24.28 -6.07
C GLY A 525 -18.03 24.78 -6.04
N PHE A 526 -17.08 23.90 -5.74
CA PHE A 526 -15.64 24.20 -5.80
C PHE A 526 -15.06 23.68 -7.10
N VAL A 527 -14.23 24.51 -7.75
CA VAL A 527 -13.42 24.17 -8.92
C VAL A 527 -11.93 24.14 -8.53
N SER A 528 -11.15 23.31 -9.24
CA SER A 528 -9.70 23.17 -9.05
C SER A 528 -8.98 23.64 -10.30
N TRP A 529 -8.26 24.76 -10.18
CA TRP A 529 -7.46 25.33 -11.26
C TRP A 529 -5.99 24.97 -11.11
N HIS A 530 -5.35 24.62 -12.23
CA HIS A 530 -3.94 24.22 -12.30
C HIS A 530 -3.18 25.11 -13.28
N GLY A 531 -2.09 25.72 -12.82
CA GLY A 531 -1.20 26.54 -13.63
C GLY A 531 0.24 26.03 -13.62
N THR A 532 0.86 25.98 -14.80
CA THR A 532 2.32 25.84 -14.92
C THR A 532 2.94 27.23 -14.83
N LEU A 533 4.08 27.35 -14.14
CA LEU A 533 4.84 28.60 -14.05
C LEU A 533 6.12 28.51 -14.88
N GLY A 534 6.54 29.63 -15.45
CA GLY A 534 7.79 29.75 -16.18
C GLY A 534 9.04 29.40 -15.36
N PRO A 535 10.17 29.16 -16.04
CA PRO A 535 11.40 28.63 -15.43
C PRO A 535 12.06 29.60 -14.42
N LEU A 536 11.68 30.88 -14.43
CA LEU A 536 12.13 31.90 -13.49
C LEU A 536 11.02 32.95 -13.30
N CYS A 537 10.69 33.27 -12.04
CA CYS A 537 9.66 34.25 -11.69
C CYS A 537 10.23 35.36 -10.79
N ASP A 538 9.52 36.50 -10.72
CA ASP A 538 9.73 37.53 -9.70
C ASP A 538 9.00 37.15 -8.39
N ALA A 539 9.73 37.17 -7.28
CA ALA A 539 9.20 36.87 -5.95
C ALA A 539 8.24 37.95 -5.44
N GLU A 540 8.46 39.23 -5.78
CA GLU A 540 7.55 40.30 -5.37
C GLU A 540 6.24 40.27 -6.18
N ALA A 541 6.31 39.95 -7.47
CA ALA A 541 5.12 39.72 -8.30
C ALA A 541 4.26 38.59 -7.75
N ILE A 542 4.87 37.43 -7.44
CA ILE A 542 4.16 36.31 -6.80
C ILE A 542 3.52 36.76 -5.48
N GLY A 543 4.24 37.49 -4.63
CA GLY A 543 3.72 38.08 -3.39
C GLY A 543 2.44 38.90 -3.60
N ARG A 544 2.45 39.81 -4.60
CA ARG A 544 1.28 40.63 -4.95
C ARG A 544 0.08 39.79 -5.42
N VAL A 545 0.32 38.72 -6.19
CA VAL A 545 -0.73 37.82 -6.70
C VAL A 545 -1.35 36.98 -5.58
N ILE A 546 -0.54 36.39 -4.68
CA ILE A 546 -1.07 35.58 -3.57
C ILE A 546 -1.84 36.44 -2.56
N GLU A 547 -1.43 37.68 -2.32
CA GLU A 547 -2.22 38.60 -1.51
C GLU A 547 -3.53 39.03 -2.19
N ALA A 548 -3.54 39.23 -3.51
CA ALA A 548 -4.77 39.51 -4.26
C ALA A 548 -5.74 38.31 -4.21
N ALA A 549 -5.23 37.09 -4.32
CA ALA A 549 -6.00 35.87 -4.11
C ALA A 549 -6.58 35.79 -2.69
N ALA A 550 -5.79 36.08 -1.65
CA ALA A 550 -6.25 36.12 -0.24
C ALA A 550 -7.32 37.19 0.01
N ARG A 551 -7.28 38.31 -0.73
CA ARG A 551 -8.29 39.37 -0.74
C ARG A 551 -9.52 39.06 -1.62
N GLY A 552 -9.58 37.89 -2.25
CA GLY A 552 -10.70 37.43 -3.07
C GLY A 552 -10.76 38.05 -4.48
N THR A 553 -9.67 38.64 -4.99
CA THR A 553 -9.63 39.29 -6.31
C THR A 553 -9.93 38.33 -7.47
N PHE A 554 -9.63 37.03 -7.30
CA PHE A 554 -9.87 35.98 -8.30
C PHE A 554 -11.04 35.05 -7.92
N GLY A 555 -12.01 35.56 -7.15
CA GLY A 555 -13.09 34.78 -6.56
C GLY A 555 -12.74 34.18 -5.18
N PRO A 556 -13.69 33.48 -4.53
CA PRO A 556 -13.50 32.78 -3.25
C PRO A 556 -12.44 31.65 -3.26
N VAL A 557 -11.16 32.01 -3.23
CA VAL A 557 -10.03 31.09 -3.06
C VAL A 557 -10.03 30.50 -1.63
N ALA A 558 -10.39 29.23 -1.50
CA ALA A 558 -10.30 28.51 -0.24
C ALA A 558 -8.85 28.08 0.07
N ARG A 559 -8.11 27.68 -0.98
CA ARG A 559 -6.69 27.32 -0.87
C ARG A 559 -5.96 27.59 -2.17
N LEU A 560 -4.75 28.14 -2.08
CA LEU A 560 -3.80 28.21 -3.19
C LEU A 560 -2.44 27.70 -2.71
N LYS A 561 -1.72 26.96 -3.55
CA LYS A 561 -0.34 26.52 -3.28
C LYS A 561 0.48 26.54 -4.55
N GLY A 562 1.73 26.96 -4.44
CA GLY A 562 2.67 26.84 -5.55
C GLY A 562 4.13 26.77 -5.14
N LEU A 563 4.94 26.35 -6.10
CA LEU A 563 6.39 26.32 -6.07
C LEU A 563 6.88 27.15 -7.25
N ALA A 564 7.74 28.14 -6.99
CA ALA A 564 8.37 28.94 -8.03
C ALA A 564 9.87 29.03 -7.81
N ARG A 565 10.59 29.12 -8.93
CA ARG A 565 12.03 29.38 -8.95
C ARG A 565 12.24 30.89 -9.04
N VAL A 566 12.96 31.46 -8.07
CA VAL A 566 13.20 32.90 -7.96
C VAL A 566 14.70 33.17 -7.76
N GLY A 567 15.28 33.95 -8.68
CA GLY A 567 16.73 34.15 -8.76
C GLY A 567 17.51 32.83 -8.82
N ARG A 568 18.32 32.55 -7.79
CA ARG A 568 19.10 31.31 -7.65
C ARG A 568 18.45 30.25 -6.74
N GLY A 569 17.31 30.55 -6.13
CA GLY A 569 16.64 29.70 -5.15
C GLY A 569 15.23 29.28 -5.57
N TRP A 570 14.53 28.63 -4.65
CA TRP A 570 13.12 28.29 -4.78
C TRP A 570 12.34 28.88 -3.62
N ILE A 571 11.08 29.20 -3.89
CA ILE A 571 10.08 29.56 -2.89
C ILE A 571 8.91 28.60 -2.98
N GLN A 572 8.33 28.32 -1.82
CA GLN A 572 6.98 27.81 -1.70
C GLN A 572 6.10 28.96 -1.24
N PHE A 573 4.91 29.07 -1.85
CA PHE A 573 3.90 30.03 -1.44
C PHE A 573 2.54 29.35 -1.29
N ASP A 574 1.73 29.88 -0.38
CA ASP A 574 0.39 29.37 -0.14
C ASP A 574 -0.57 30.46 0.34
N VAL A 575 -1.86 30.22 0.09
CA VAL A 575 -2.99 30.99 0.61
C VAL A 575 -3.95 30.02 1.28
N ALA A 576 -4.42 30.38 2.48
CA ALA A 576 -5.46 29.67 3.21
C ALA A 576 -6.46 30.70 3.77
N GLY A 577 -7.66 30.73 3.18
CA GLY A 577 -8.61 31.83 3.40
C GLY A 577 -7.97 33.19 3.11
N HIS A 578 -7.97 34.09 4.10
CA HIS A 578 -7.45 35.46 3.96
C HIS A 578 -5.96 35.64 4.28
N HIS A 579 -5.22 34.56 4.54
CA HIS A 579 -3.78 34.63 4.85
C HIS A 579 -2.95 34.10 3.69
N ALA A 580 -1.98 34.90 3.24
CA ALA A 580 -0.97 34.51 2.27
C ALA A 580 0.41 34.38 2.96
N SER A 581 1.16 33.34 2.60
CA SER A 581 2.50 33.07 3.11
C SER A 581 3.45 32.65 2.00
N MET A 582 4.73 32.96 2.20
CA MET A 582 5.81 32.63 1.28
C MET A 582 7.09 32.33 2.06
N ALA A 583 7.77 31.23 1.72
CA ALA A 583 8.96 30.76 2.41
C ALA A 583 10.00 30.19 1.42
N ALA A 584 11.28 30.24 1.80
CA ALA A 584 12.35 29.60 1.03
C ALA A 584 12.19 28.07 1.03
N PHE A 585 12.37 27.45 -0.14
CA PHE A 585 12.18 26.02 -0.35
C PHE A 585 13.47 25.36 -0.85
N ALA A 586 13.76 24.14 -0.38
CA ALA A 586 14.90 23.34 -0.80
C ALA A 586 14.45 22.27 -1.80
N ALA A 587 14.44 22.62 -3.09
CA ALA A 587 13.95 21.75 -4.15
C ALA A 587 14.87 20.53 -4.41
N ALA A 588 14.24 19.42 -4.78
CA ALA A 588 14.94 18.22 -5.24
C ALA A 588 15.44 18.36 -6.69
N GLU A 589 16.36 17.49 -7.10
CA GLU A 589 16.90 17.47 -8.46
C GLU A 589 15.82 17.03 -9.46
N GLY A 590 15.39 17.95 -10.33
CA GLY A 590 14.30 17.74 -11.30
C GLY A 590 12.94 18.34 -10.93
N GLU A 591 12.83 19.09 -9.83
CA GLU A 591 11.59 19.79 -9.45
C GLU A 591 11.18 20.86 -10.50
N ALA A 592 9.88 21.03 -10.72
CA ALA A 592 9.31 21.96 -11.71
C ALA A 592 8.36 23.00 -11.08
N PRO A 593 8.38 24.28 -11.52
CA PRO A 593 7.46 25.30 -11.03
C PRO A 593 5.99 25.00 -11.37
N ARG A 594 5.08 25.19 -10.41
CA ARG A 594 3.65 24.89 -10.54
C ARG A 594 2.82 25.64 -9.51
N VAL A 595 1.55 25.91 -9.83
CA VAL A 595 0.55 26.47 -8.93
C VAL A 595 -0.78 25.72 -9.04
N VAL A 596 -1.49 25.58 -7.93
CA VAL A 596 -2.83 25.01 -7.84
C VAL A 596 -3.69 25.93 -6.97
N ALA A 597 -4.89 26.27 -7.45
CA ALA A 597 -5.89 27.04 -6.70
C ALA A 597 -7.19 26.24 -6.60
N ILE A 598 -7.83 26.28 -5.43
CA ILE A 598 -9.09 25.61 -5.13
C ILE A 598 -10.01 26.67 -4.52
N GLY A 599 -11.18 26.87 -5.10
CA GLY A 599 -12.13 27.89 -4.69
C GLY A 599 -13.49 27.72 -5.36
N ARG A 600 -14.45 28.56 -5.00
CA ARG A 600 -15.73 28.66 -5.72
C ARG A 600 -15.63 29.79 -6.72
N ASP A 601 -16.30 29.66 -7.87
CA ASP A 601 -16.40 30.70 -8.90
C ASP A 601 -15.04 31.37 -9.20
N LEU A 602 -13.99 30.55 -9.38
CA LEU A 602 -12.63 31.05 -9.60
C LEU A 602 -12.54 31.78 -10.95
N ASP A 603 -11.88 32.94 -10.95
CA ASP A 603 -11.43 33.58 -12.19
C ASP A 603 -10.15 32.87 -12.68
N GLU A 604 -10.34 31.71 -13.31
CA GLU A 604 -9.27 30.88 -13.86
C GLU A 604 -8.42 31.62 -14.91
N THR A 605 -9.06 32.47 -15.71
CA THR A 605 -8.38 33.28 -16.73
C THR A 605 -7.55 34.39 -16.10
N GLY A 606 -8.09 35.07 -15.07
CA GLY A 606 -7.37 36.08 -14.28
C GLY A 606 -6.20 35.48 -13.49
N LEU A 607 -6.37 34.30 -12.89
CA LEU A 607 -5.29 33.56 -12.24
C LEU A 607 -4.17 33.21 -13.23
N ALA A 608 -4.51 32.65 -14.39
CA ALA A 608 -3.55 32.33 -15.43
C ALA A 608 -2.77 33.57 -15.89
N ALA A 609 -3.45 34.68 -16.17
CA ALA A 609 -2.84 35.92 -16.60
C ALA A 609 -1.95 36.56 -15.51
N ALA A 610 -2.41 36.55 -14.25
CA ALA A 610 -1.66 37.11 -13.13
C ALA A 610 -0.37 36.34 -12.84
N PHE A 611 -0.41 35.00 -12.90
CA PHE A 611 0.78 34.17 -12.71
C PHE A 611 1.73 34.20 -13.91
N ALA A 612 1.23 34.25 -15.16
CA ALA A 612 2.06 34.47 -16.34
C ALA A 612 2.78 35.84 -16.28
N GLY A 613 2.11 36.87 -15.76
CA GLY A 613 2.70 38.19 -15.51
C GLY A 613 3.79 38.22 -14.42
N CYS A 614 4.01 37.12 -13.69
CA CYS A 614 5.12 36.98 -12.74
C CYS A 614 6.39 36.40 -13.38
N GLU A 615 6.34 35.94 -14.63
CA GLU A 615 7.47 35.31 -15.31
C GLU A 615 8.51 36.33 -15.77
N LEU A 616 9.78 36.04 -15.49
CA LEU A 616 10.90 36.84 -15.96
C LEU A 616 11.38 36.28 -17.30
N HIS A 617 10.95 36.89 -18.40
CA HIS A 617 11.56 36.64 -19.71
C HIS A 617 13.04 37.05 -19.66
N LEU A 618 13.92 36.06 -19.80
CA LEU A 618 15.34 36.29 -20.06
C LEU A 618 15.44 37.02 -21.41
N ALA A 619 15.84 38.28 -21.40
CA ALA A 619 16.29 38.96 -22.61
C ALA A 619 17.46 38.15 -23.20
N THR A 620 17.28 37.67 -24.42
CA THR A 620 18.23 36.85 -25.18
C THR A 620 19.51 37.60 -25.52
#